data_AF-A0A4Y9ZE89-F1
#
_entry.id   AF-A0A4Y9ZE89-F1
#
_cell.length_a   1.000
_cell.length_b   1.000
_cell.length_c   1.000
_cell.angle_alpha   90.00
_cell.angle_beta   90.00
_cell.angle_gamma   90.00
#
_symmetry.space_group_name_H-M   'P 1'
#
loop_
_entity.id
_entity.type
_entity.pdbx_description
1 polymer ?
#
loop_
_entity_poly.entity_id
_entity_poly.type
_entity_poly.pdbx_seq_one_letter_code
_entity_poly.pdbx_strand_id
1 'polypeptide(L)'
;MFDCYHAHYSSVASARQSSGRPRVRVRVRSACTLPSLDVLIAATMDPGELPWLTMGAGMMSMDGNAGRNTNQMMRDMVTVMQRRHGEGDRLTSPQIQQLIDELPRLTEEDLEANGQYDGSCPICMNTYLAALAEEEMSQVMDSPAHPVENLGVTRLAKTCGHIFCRKELSSPDMDPRRDNPTPSQHPSCPLCRTSFVAASERDAQARAPTQDTAHMDDADRDEDGEDDDEYNQAMERIIAAYREERSRLRASASPDGGVFWPDPLSTGGEHPGADDRNEYAGMYS
;
A
#
# COMPACT_ATOMS: atom_id res chain seq x y z
N MET A 1 31.52 17.27 25.82
CA MET A 1 31.98 17.79 24.51
C MET A 1 31.49 16.86 23.43
N PHE A 2 30.22 16.95 23.05
CA PHE A 2 29.73 16.41 21.79
C PHE A 2 28.83 17.48 21.20
N ASP A 3 29.38 18.18 20.21
CA ASP A 3 28.73 19.28 19.52
C ASP A 3 27.70 18.75 18.53
N CYS A 4 26.54 19.40 18.55
CA CYS A 4 25.42 19.22 17.64
C CYS A 4 25.83 19.53 16.20
N TYR A 5 25.62 18.58 15.27
CA TYR A 5 25.64 18.87 13.84
C TYR A 5 24.23 19.25 13.36
N HIS A 6 23.96 20.55 13.30
CA HIS A 6 22.81 21.12 12.59
C HIS A 6 23.16 21.25 11.10
N ALA A 7 22.56 20.43 10.24
CA ALA A 7 22.66 20.61 8.80
C ALA A 7 21.68 21.69 8.33
N HIS A 8 22.19 22.86 7.94
CA HIS A 8 21.40 23.91 7.29
C HIS A 8 21.17 23.57 5.82
N TYR A 9 19.91 23.33 5.46
CA TYR A 9 19.46 23.29 4.07
C TYR A 9 19.20 24.73 3.59
N SER A 10 19.97 25.19 2.61
CA SER A 10 19.68 26.44 1.91
C SER A 10 19.27 26.11 0.48
N SER A 11 17.98 26.31 0.17
CA SER A 11 17.43 26.17 -1.18
C SER A 11 17.56 27.50 -1.90
N VAL A 12 18.37 27.54 -2.95
CA VAL A 12 18.48 28.72 -3.83
C VAL A 12 17.75 28.41 -5.13
N ALA A 13 16.50 28.85 -5.24
CA ALA A 13 15.73 28.79 -6.47
C ALA A 13 16.14 29.97 -7.37
N SER A 14 16.82 29.69 -8.48
CA SER A 14 17.09 30.70 -9.51
C SER A 14 16.18 30.46 -10.71
N ALA A 15 15.18 31.33 -10.88
CA ALA A 15 14.26 31.30 -12.00
C ALA A 15 14.81 32.13 -13.16
N ARG A 16 15.17 31.49 -14.28
CA ARG A 16 15.31 32.17 -15.57
C ARG A 16 14.07 31.87 -16.40
N GLN A 17 13.31 32.92 -16.73
CA GLN A 17 12.22 32.86 -17.69
C GLN A 17 12.81 32.73 -19.11
N SER A 18 12.76 31.53 -19.66
CA SER A 18 12.60 31.33 -21.09
C SER A 18 11.39 30.41 -21.29
N SER A 19 10.66 30.63 -22.38
CA SER A 19 9.37 30.04 -22.73
C SER A 19 9.44 28.53 -23.01
N GLY A 20 9.83 27.75 -22.01
CA GLY A 20 9.89 26.29 -22.01
C GLY A 20 9.69 25.78 -20.59
N ARG A 21 8.89 24.72 -20.45
CA ARG A 21 8.42 24.16 -19.16
C ARG A 21 9.53 24.12 -18.09
N PRO A 22 9.23 24.49 -16.83
CA PRO A 22 10.25 24.53 -15.77
C PRO A 22 10.76 23.12 -15.49
N ARG A 23 12.08 22.91 -15.70
CA ARG A 23 12.79 21.72 -15.25
C ARG A 23 13.48 22.04 -13.93
N VAL A 24 12.96 21.50 -12.83
CA VAL A 24 13.61 21.57 -11.52
C VAL A 24 14.79 20.60 -11.54
N ARG A 25 16.02 21.10 -11.45
CA ARG A 25 17.22 20.28 -11.26
C ARG A 25 17.62 20.34 -9.80
N VAL A 26 17.40 19.26 -9.07
CA VAL A 26 17.95 19.09 -7.72
C VAL A 26 19.36 18.49 -7.87
N ARG A 27 20.37 19.19 -7.36
CA ARG A 27 21.77 18.76 -7.41
C ARG A 27 22.18 18.36 -6.00
N VAL A 28 22.19 17.06 -5.71
CA VAL A 28 22.71 16.54 -4.45
C VAL A 28 24.21 16.40 -4.60
N ARG A 29 24.98 17.19 -3.84
CA ARG A 29 26.43 17.01 -3.73
C ARG A 29 26.70 16.08 -2.56
N SER A 30 27.02 14.83 -2.87
CA SER A 30 27.58 13.90 -1.88
C SER A 30 29.07 14.22 -1.71
N ALA A 31 29.49 14.50 -0.48
CA ALA A 31 30.87 14.72 -0.11
C ALA A 31 31.52 13.40 0.33
N CYS A 32 31.51 12.38 -0.53
CA CYS A 32 32.30 11.16 -0.36
C CYS A 32 32.85 10.74 -1.72
N THR A 33 34.17 10.79 -1.85
CA THR A 33 34.94 10.38 -3.03
C THR A 33 34.90 8.87 -3.22
N LEU A 34 33.96 8.39 -4.04
CA LEU A 34 34.05 7.13 -4.76
C LEU A 34 33.48 7.32 -6.18
N PRO A 35 33.97 6.59 -7.20
CA PRO A 35 33.51 6.74 -8.58
C PRO A 35 32.07 6.23 -8.72
N SER A 36 31.12 7.16 -8.78
CA SER A 36 29.72 6.93 -9.13
C SER A 36 29.61 6.48 -10.59
N LEU A 37 29.18 5.25 -10.81
CA LEU A 37 28.57 4.84 -12.09
C LEU A 37 27.15 5.41 -12.12
N ASP A 38 26.99 6.56 -12.78
CA ASP A 38 25.70 7.17 -13.04
C ASP A 38 24.94 6.33 -14.09
N VAL A 39 24.18 5.33 -13.64
CA VAL A 39 23.18 4.65 -14.47
C VAL A 39 21.87 5.44 -14.37
N LEU A 40 21.71 6.39 -15.29
CA LEU A 40 20.45 7.09 -15.55
C LEU A 40 19.46 6.12 -16.22
N ILE A 41 18.59 5.49 -15.43
CA ILE A 41 17.38 4.84 -15.98
C ILE A 41 16.26 5.88 -15.97
N ALA A 42 16.21 6.69 -17.03
CA ALA A 42 15.02 7.47 -17.34
C ALA A 42 14.04 6.56 -18.10
N ALA A 43 13.18 5.85 -17.37
CA ALA A 43 12.06 5.15 -17.98
C ALA A 43 10.96 6.17 -18.31
N THR A 44 11.10 6.89 -19.42
CA THR A 44 9.98 7.58 -20.06
C THR A 44 9.19 6.55 -20.84
N MET A 45 8.26 5.84 -20.20
CA MET A 45 7.26 5.10 -20.95
C MET A 45 6.24 6.11 -21.48
N ASP A 46 6.13 6.19 -22.81
CA ASP A 46 5.12 6.97 -23.49
C ASP A 46 3.77 6.25 -23.31
N PRO A 47 2.72 6.90 -22.76
CA PRO A 47 1.42 6.27 -22.54
C PRO A 47 0.75 5.75 -23.84
N GLY A 48 1.30 6.06 -25.01
CA GLY A 48 0.88 5.51 -26.30
C GLY A 48 1.31 4.05 -26.59
N GLU A 49 2.24 3.46 -25.82
CA GLU A 49 2.81 2.14 -26.13
C GLU A 49 2.20 0.95 -25.37
N LEU A 50 1.10 1.13 -24.62
CA LEU A 50 0.38 0.03 -23.98
C LEU A 50 -0.74 -0.48 -24.90
N PRO A 51 -0.54 -1.58 -25.66
CA PRO A 51 -1.49 -2.05 -26.70
C PRO A 51 -2.85 -2.50 -26.16
N TRP A 52 -2.95 -2.81 -24.87
CA TRP A 52 -4.21 -3.18 -24.23
C TRP A 52 -5.06 -1.97 -23.82
N LEU A 53 -4.48 -0.76 -23.72
CA LEU A 53 -5.22 0.48 -23.46
C LEU A 53 -5.87 1.05 -24.73
N THR A 54 -5.37 0.71 -25.91
CA THR A 54 -5.85 1.26 -27.20
C THR A 54 -6.94 0.44 -27.87
N MET A 55 -7.14 -0.84 -27.52
CA MET A 55 -8.18 -1.68 -28.14
C MET A 55 -9.63 -1.32 -27.75
N GLY A 56 -9.85 -0.43 -26.78
CA GLY A 56 -11.18 0.09 -26.43
C GLY A 56 -11.49 1.50 -26.94
N ALA A 57 -10.51 2.23 -27.48
CA ALA A 57 -10.63 3.67 -27.72
C ALA A 57 -11.33 4.06 -29.04
N GLY A 58 -11.58 3.10 -29.93
CA GLY A 58 -12.01 3.37 -31.31
C GLY A 58 -13.51 3.53 -31.59
N MET A 59 -14.41 3.21 -30.64
CA MET A 59 -15.87 3.18 -30.89
C MET A 59 -16.71 4.11 -30.00
N MET A 60 -16.08 5.00 -29.22
CA MET A 60 -16.82 5.94 -28.34
C MET A 60 -16.43 7.39 -28.64
N SER A 61 -16.75 7.88 -29.83
CA SER A 61 -16.64 9.31 -30.10
C SER A 61 -17.63 9.77 -31.15
N MET A 62 -18.88 9.96 -30.73
CA MET A 62 -19.86 10.83 -31.38
C MET A 62 -20.81 11.33 -30.28
N ASP A 63 -20.33 12.26 -29.46
CA ASP A 63 -21.12 13.29 -28.75
C ASP A 63 -20.18 14.02 -27.78
N GLY A 64 -19.88 15.30 -28.05
CA GLY A 64 -18.95 16.12 -27.25
C GLY A 64 -19.32 16.31 -25.78
N ASN A 65 -20.47 15.79 -25.35
CA ASN A 65 -20.92 15.79 -23.96
C ASN A 65 -20.40 14.57 -23.16
N ALA A 66 -20.10 13.43 -23.82
CA ALA A 66 -19.70 12.19 -23.15
C ALA A 66 -18.31 12.30 -22.47
N GLY A 67 -17.39 13.07 -23.05
CA GLY A 67 -16.03 13.25 -22.50
C GLY A 67 -15.97 14.11 -21.22
N ARG A 68 -17.01 14.90 -20.91
CA ARG A 68 -17.07 15.65 -19.64
C ARG A 68 -17.47 14.74 -18.48
N ASN A 69 -18.36 13.77 -18.74
CA ASN A 69 -18.86 12.85 -17.71
C ASN A 69 -17.76 11.89 -17.22
N THR A 70 -16.92 11.37 -18.12
CA THR A 70 -15.84 10.44 -17.76
C THR A 70 -14.76 11.08 -16.89
N ASN A 71 -14.36 12.31 -17.18
CA ASN A 71 -13.39 13.06 -16.37
C ASN A 71 -13.93 13.37 -14.97
N GLN A 72 -15.22 13.69 -14.86
CA GLN A 72 -15.86 13.91 -13.56
C GLN A 72 -15.92 12.61 -12.74
N MET A 73 -16.30 11.50 -13.36
CA MET A 73 -16.32 10.19 -12.69
C MET A 73 -14.93 9.77 -12.20
N MET A 74 -13.87 10.02 -12.98
CA MET A 74 -12.50 9.73 -12.57
C MET A 74 -12.07 10.59 -11.38
N ARG A 75 -12.45 11.87 -11.34
CA ARG A 75 -12.23 12.74 -10.16
C ARG A 75 -12.99 12.24 -8.94
N ASP A 76 -14.28 11.96 -9.08
CA ASP A 76 -15.11 11.46 -7.98
C ASP A 76 -14.54 10.14 -7.43
N MET A 77 -14.05 9.24 -8.30
CA MET A 77 -13.43 7.98 -7.90
C MET A 77 -12.10 8.20 -7.15
N VAL A 78 -11.30 9.17 -7.58
CA VAL A 78 -10.09 9.58 -6.84
C VAL A 78 -10.45 10.16 -5.48
N THR A 79 -11.46 11.02 -5.39
CA THR A 79 -11.95 11.56 -4.12
C THR A 79 -12.41 10.43 -3.17
N VAL A 80 -13.16 9.45 -3.69
CA VAL A 80 -13.61 8.30 -2.88
C VAL A 80 -12.44 7.43 -2.42
N MET A 81 -11.45 7.17 -3.29
CA MET A 81 -10.26 6.40 -2.91
C MET A 81 -9.39 7.13 -1.90
N GLN A 82 -9.14 8.43 -2.11
CA GLN A 82 -8.36 9.25 -1.19
C GLN A 82 -8.98 9.28 0.20
N ARG A 83 -10.30 9.40 0.29
CA ARG A 83 -11.01 9.44 1.58
C ARG A 83 -11.05 8.09 2.29
N ARG A 84 -11.27 6.99 1.54
CA ARG A 84 -11.11 5.62 2.07
C ARG A 84 -9.70 5.35 2.60
N HIS A 85 -8.69 6.00 2.02
CA HIS A 85 -7.32 5.92 2.50
C HIS A 85 -6.95 6.97 3.56
N GLY A 86 -7.76 8.01 3.76
CA GLY A 86 -7.41 9.23 4.45
C GLY A 86 -7.83 9.32 5.92
N GLU A 87 -9.04 8.88 6.28
CA GLU A 87 -9.64 9.33 7.56
C GLU A 87 -9.70 8.28 8.69
N GLY A 88 -9.51 6.99 8.43
CA GLY A 88 -9.97 5.98 9.40
C GLY A 88 -8.92 5.22 10.21
N ASP A 89 -7.76 4.89 9.66
CA ASP A 89 -7.02 3.73 10.21
C ASP A 89 -5.54 3.67 9.80
N ARG A 90 -4.92 4.84 9.61
CA ARG A 90 -3.47 4.91 9.40
C ARG A 90 -2.83 5.23 10.72
N LEU A 91 -2.41 4.18 11.43
CA LEU A 91 -1.46 4.34 12.53
C LEU A 91 -0.26 5.13 11.99
N THR A 92 0.11 6.17 12.70
CA THR A 92 1.33 6.92 12.38
C THR A 92 2.52 5.95 12.46
N SER A 93 3.53 6.14 11.59
CA SER A 93 4.77 5.36 11.61
C SER A 93 5.33 5.12 13.04
N PRO A 94 5.40 6.12 13.95
CA PRO A 94 5.86 5.89 15.32
C PRO A 94 4.90 5.02 16.16
N GLN A 95 3.59 5.10 15.96
CA GLN A 95 2.64 4.22 16.66
C GLN A 95 2.80 2.76 16.24
N ILE A 96 3.12 2.50 14.97
CA ILE A 96 3.40 1.14 14.48
C ILE A 96 4.66 0.60 15.16
N GLN A 97 5.71 1.41 15.26
CA GLN A 97 6.95 1.02 15.96
C GLN A 97 6.68 0.69 17.43
N GLN A 98 5.94 1.55 18.14
CA GLN A 98 5.55 1.27 19.53
C GLN A 98 4.76 -0.05 19.66
N LEU A 99 3.84 -0.30 18.74
CA LEU A 99 3.08 -1.55 18.72
C LEU A 99 3.98 -2.77 18.51
N ILE A 100 4.97 -2.67 17.60
CA ILE A 100 5.94 -3.74 17.34
C ILE A 100 6.84 -3.96 18.56
N ASP A 101 7.27 -2.89 19.22
CA ASP A 101 8.11 -2.95 20.41
C ASP A 101 7.40 -3.68 21.56
N GLU A 102 6.09 -3.48 21.72
CA GLU A 102 5.23 -4.16 22.70
C GLU A 102 4.99 -5.65 22.41
N LEU A 103 5.27 -6.14 21.20
CA LEU A 103 5.02 -7.55 20.87
C LEU A 103 5.96 -8.48 21.65
N PRO A 104 5.47 -9.61 22.16
CA PRO A 104 6.32 -10.56 22.88
C PRO A 104 7.42 -11.10 21.96
N ARG A 105 8.67 -11.02 22.44
CA ARG A 105 9.82 -11.72 21.83
C ARG A 105 9.71 -13.19 22.20
N LEU A 106 9.80 -14.06 21.20
CA LEU A 106 9.78 -15.50 21.41
C LEU A 106 11.21 -16.02 21.52
N THR A 107 11.43 -16.89 22.48
CA THR A 107 12.67 -17.68 22.61
C THR A 107 12.59 -18.98 21.81
N GLU A 108 13.70 -19.72 21.72
CA GLU A 108 13.73 -21.04 21.08
C GLU A 108 12.74 -22.03 21.74
N GLU A 109 12.66 -22.01 23.08
CA GLU A 109 11.72 -22.84 23.86
C GLU A 109 10.26 -22.51 23.50
N ASP A 110 9.96 -21.22 23.29
CA ASP A 110 8.62 -20.79 22.88
C ASP A 110 8.27 -21.28 21.46
N LEU A 111 9.25 -21.31 20.55
CA LEU A 111 9.03 -21.83 19.19
C LEU A 111 8.75 -23.33 19.21
N GLU A 112 9.45 -24.08 20.05
CA GLU A 112 9.20 -25.52 20.27
C GLU A 112 7.81 -25.74 20.85
N ALA A 113 7.43 -24.97 21.88
CA ALA A 113 6.10 -25.05 22.50
C ALA A 113 4.96 -24.73 21.52
N ASN A 114 5.19 -23.86 20.52
CA ASN A 114 4.22 -23.55 19.47
C ASN A 114 4.28 -24.52 18.28
N GLY A 115 5.20 -25.48 18.26
CA GLY A 115 5.38 -26.44 17.16
C GLY A 115 5.87 -25.79 15.86
N GLN A 116 6.58 -24.65 15.96
CA GLN A 116 7.11 -23.87 14.84
C GLN A 116 8.65 -23.79 14.85
N TYR A 117 9.30 -24.76 15.49
CA TYR A 117 10.76 -24.80 15.65
C TYR A 117 11.51 -24.70 14.30
N ASP A 118 11.13 -25.54 13.34
CA ASP A 118 11.70 -25.55 11.98
C ASP A 118 10.92 -24.64 10.99
N GLY A 119 10.06 -23.76 11.50
CA GLY A 119 9.27 -22.85 10.68
C GLY A 119 10.12 -21.76 10.01
N SER A 120 9.58 -21.19 8.94
CA SER A 120 10.15 -20.02 8.27
C SER A 120 9.17 -18.86 8.22
N CYS A 121 9.70 -17.64 8.29
CA CYS A 121 8.91 -16.44 8.16
C CYS A 121 8.32 -16.37 6.74
N PRO A 122 7.00 -16.25 6.56
CA PRO A 122 6.38 -16.24 5.22
C PRO A 122 6.67 -14.97 4.41
N ILE A 123 7.31 -13.96 5.01
CA ILE A 123 7.63 -12.68 4.36
C ILE A 123 9.03 -12.76 3.74
N CYS A 124 10.06 -13.00 4.56
CA CYS A 124 11.45 -13.04 4.11
C CYS A 124 11.98 -14.46 3.81
N MET A 125 11.19 -15.50 4.11
CA MET A 125 11.56 -16.91 3.94
C MET A 125 12.77 -17.38 4.77
N ASN A 126 13.27 -16.57 5.70
CA ASN A 126 14.29 -17.01 6.67
C ASN A 126 13.67 -17.92 7.73
N THR A 127 14.43 -18.92 8.18
CA THR A 127 14.03 -19.78 9.31
C THR A 127 13.99 -18.98 10.61
N TYR A 128 13.09 -19.34 11.52
CA TYR A 128 13.00 -18.64 12.80
C TYR A 128 14.28 -18.79 13.65
N LEU A 129 14.95 -19.94 13.57
CA LEU A 129 16.25 -20.17 14.21
C LEU A 129 17.35 -19.24 13.66
N ALA A 130 17.36 -18.98 12.34
CA ALA A 130 18.31 -18.03 11.77
C ALA A 130 18.07 -16.60 12.29
N ALA A 131 16.80 -16.19 12.41
CA ALA A 131 16.45 -14.89 12.96
C ALA A 131 16.81 -14.75 14.46
N LEU A 132 16.70 -15.82 15.24
CA LEU A 132 17.16 -15.84 16.65
C LEU A 132 18.69 -15.80 16.75
N ALA A 133 19.40 -16.59 15.93
CA ALA A 133 20.86 -16.54 15.89
C ALA A 133 21.40 -15.16 15.47
N GLU A 134 20.70 -14.46 14.58
CA GLU A 134 20.99 -13.06 14.24
C GLU A 134 20.83 -12.13 15.44
N GLU A 135 19.79 -12.30 16.26
CA GLU A 135 19.57 -11.51 17.48
C GLU A 135 20.69 -11.75 18.51
N GLU A 136 21.02 -13.02 18.79
CA GLU A 136 22.09 -13.39 19.73
C GLU A 136 23.45 -12.90 19.25
N MET A 137 23.78 -13.07 17.97
CA MET A 137 25.04 -12.59 17.41
C MET A 137 25.14 -11.07 17.47
N SER A 138 24.04 -10.36 17.22
CA SER A 138 24.00 -8.91 17.28
C SER A 138 24.19 -8.40 18.71
N GLN A 139 23.65 -9.11 19.69
CA GLN A 139 23.84 -8.82 21.11
C GLN A 139 25.29 -9.07 21.57
N VAL A 140 25.96 -10.12 21.06
CA VAL A 140 27.36 -10.43 21.42
C VAL A 140 28.34 -9.46 20.75
N MET A 141 28.06 -9.07 19.51
CA MET A 141 28.97 -8.25 18.70
C MET A 141 28.74 -6.74 18.84
N ASP A 142 27.72 -6.30 19.59
CA ASP A 142 27.32 -4.90 19.76
C ASP A 142 27.34 -4.12 18.42
N SER A 143 26.87 -4.77 17.35
CA SER A 143 27.04 -4.25 16.00
C SER A 143 26.14 -3.02 15.79
N PRO A 144 26.68 -1.82 15.54
CA PRO A 144 25.88 -0.60 15.43
C PRO A 144 25.03 -0.55 14.15
N ALA A 145 25.12 -1.57 13.29
CA ALA A 145 24.43 -1.58 12.00
C ALA A 145 22.91 -1.77 12.13
N HIS A 146 22.45 -2.51 13.14
CA HIS A 146 21.03 -2.78 13.34
C HIS A 146 20.64 -2.68 14.81
N PRO A 147 19.57 -1.93 15.15
CA PRO A 147 19.03 -1.91 16.51
C PRO A 147 18.57 -3.32 16.90
N VAL A 148 19.03 -3.80 18.06
CA VAL A 148 18.69 -5.12 18.62
C VAL A 148 17.20 -5.27 18.89
N GLU A 149 16.46 -4.16 18.91
CA GLU A 149 15.01 -4.10 19.05
C GLU A 149 14.25 -4.62 17.83
N ASN A 150 14.86 -4.50 16.64
CA ASN A 150 14.27 -4.91 15.37
C ASN A 150 14.64 -6.34 14.95
N LEU A 151 15.43 -7.05 15.76
CA LEU A 151 15.86 -8.42 15.49
C LEU A 151 15.02 -9.42 16.28
N GLY A 152 15.15 -10.71 15.94
CA GLY A 152 14.44 -11.79 16.60
C GLY A 152 13.07 -12.11 16.01
N VAL A 153 12.30 -12.89 16.78
CA VAL A 153 11.00 -13.45 16.36
C VAL A 153 9.89 -12.96 17.29
N THR A 154 8.75 -12.60 16.71
CA THR A 154 7.57 -12.13 17.44
C THR A 154 6.31 -12.87 17.07
N ARG A 155 5.40 -12.91 18.03
CA ARG A 155 4.04 -13.42 17.84
C ARG A 155 3.03 -12.30 17.98
N LEU A 156 2.06 -12.26 17.06
CA LEU A 156 0.89 -11.38 17.17
C LEU A 156 -0.12 -11.90 18.20
N ALA A 157 0.28 -11.96 19.47
CA ALA A 157 -0.48 -12.57 20.55
C ALA A 157 -1.85 -11.89 20.79
N LYS A 158 -1.95 -10.59 20.54
CA LYS A 158 -3.19 -9.81 20.72
C LYS A 158 -4.25 -10.08 19.65
N THR A 159 -3.88 -10.60 18.47
CA THR A 159 -4.77 -10.66 17.31
C THR A 159 -4.93 -12.07 16.75
N CYS A 160 -4.07 -12.48 15.81
CA CYS A 160 -4.21 -13.73 15.06
C CYS A 160 -3.19 -14.82 15.46
N GLY A 161 -2.20 -14.49 16.30
CA GLY A 161 -1.23 -15.46 16.81
C GLY A 161 -0.18 -15.93 15.80
N HIS A 162 -0.15 -15.38 14.58
CA HIS A 162 0.90 -15.68 13.59
C HIS A 162 2.28 -15.17 14.03
N ILE A 163 3.33 -15.86 13.58
CA ILE A 163 4.72 -15.64 13.98
C ILE A 163 5.52 -15.06 12.81
N PHE A 164 6.28 -14.00 13.06
CA PHE A 164 7.11 -13.31 12.06
C PHE A 164 8.44 -12.88 12.67
N CYS A 165 9.46 -12.65 11.84
CA CYS A 165 10.66 -11.95 12.30
C CYS A 165 10.37 -10.45 12.48
N ARG A 166 10.93 -9.83 13.53
CA ARG A 166 10.72 -8.40 13.84
C ARG A 166 11.22 -7.48 12.72
N LYS A 167 12.30 -7.88 12.07
CA LYS A 167 12.97 -7.11 11.01
C LYS A 167 12.01 -6.73 9.90
N GLU A 168 11.21 -7.69 9.42
CA GLU A 168 10.25 -7.48 8.33
C GLU A 168 9.02 -6.69 8.77
N LEU A 169 8.61 -6.77 10.04
CA LEU A 169 7.52 -5.95 10.58
C LEU A 169 7.95 -4.49 10.77
N SER A 170 9.21 -4.27 11.16
CA SER A 170 9.79 -2.94 11.40
C SER A 170 10.29 -2.25 10.12
N SER A 171 10.37 -2.97 9.00
CA SER A 171 10.95 -2.44 7.78
C SER A 171 10.15 -1.22 7.29
N PRO A 172 10.81 -0.07 7.05
CA PRO A 172 10.19 1.09 6.44
C PRO A 172 9.80 0.83 4.98
N ASP A 173 10.05 -0.35 4.40
CA ASP A 173 9.41 -0.73 3.12
C ASP A 173 7.88 -0.93 3.26
N MET A 174 7.37 -0.99 4.50
CA MET A 174 5.95 -0.80 4.80
C MET A 174 5.52 0.69 4.83
N ASP A 175 6.45 1.64 4.65
CA ASP A 175 6.16 3.08 4.63
C ASP A 175 5.43 3.45 3.33
N PRO A 176 4.23 4.07 3.41
CA PRO A 176 3.43 4.46 2.26
C PRO A 176 4.02 5.59 1.40
N ARG A 177 5.21 6.09 1.71
CA ARG A 177 5.87 7.18 0.98
C ARG A 177 6.70 6.76 -0.23
N ARG A 178 6.81 5.46 -0.54
CA ARG A 178 7.39 5.01 -1.81
C ARG A 178 6.41 5.29 -2.95
N ASP A 179 6.91 5.72 -4.12
CA ASP A 179 6.13 6.19 -5.29
C ASP A 179 5.15 5.16 -5.90
N ASN A 180 5.02 3.97 -5.32
CA ASN A 180 4.06 2.95 -5.72
C ASN A 180 3.60 2.15 -4.48
N PRO A 181 2.85 2.75 -3.56
CA PRO A 181 2.36 2.06 -2.38
C PRO A 181 1.36 1.01 -2.86
N THR A 182 1.68 -0.26 -2.62
CA THR A 182 0.74 -1.34 -2.92
C THR A 182 -0.51 -1.08 -2.07
N PRO A 183 -1.74 -1.11 -2.65
CA PRO A 183 -2.99 -0.68 -2.01
C PRO A 183 -3.43 -1.48 -0.76
N SER A 184 -2.55 -2.34 -0.24
CA SER A 184 -2.74 -3.22 0.92
C SER A 184 -1.82 -2.87 2.10
N GLN A 185 -1.21 -1.68 2.14
CA GLN A 185 -0.43 -1.20 3.29
C GLN A 185 -1.32 -0.72 4.45
N HIS A 186 -2.14 -1.63 4.97
CA HIS A 186 -2.70 -1.48 6.31
C HIS A 186 -1.83 -2.30 7.28
N PRO A 187 -1.63 -1.83 8.53
CA PRO A 187 -0.96 -2.57 9.60
C PRO A 187 -1.80 -3.82 9.93
N SER A 188 -1.66 -4.85 9.09
CA SER A 188 -2.45 -6.07 9.11
C SER A 188 -1.55 -7.26 8.86
N CYS A 189 -1.91 -8.38 9.47
CA CYS A 189 -1.17 -9.62 9.33
C CYS A 189 -1.16 -10.08 7.86
N PRO A 190 0.02 -10.34 7.24
CA PRO A 190 0.10 -10.76 5.85
C PRO A 190 -0.63 -12.07 5.53
N LEU A 191 -0.78 -12.96 6.53
CA LEU A 191 -1.41 -14.27 6.35
C LEU A 191 -2.93 -14.21 6.40
N CYS A 192 -3.51 -13.47 7.35
CA CYS A 192 -4.96 -13.47 7.58
C CYS A 192 -5.63 -12.10 7.39
N ARG A 193 -4.87 -11.06 7.05
CA ARG A 193 -5.34 -9.68 6.84
C ARG A 193 -6.05 -9.06 8.06
N THR A 194 -5.87 -9.64 9.25
CA THR A 194 -6.39 -9.08 10.51
C THR A 194 -5.53 -7.89 10.91
N SER A 195 -6.15 -6.76 11.28
CA SER A 195 -5.43 -5.57 11.77
C SER A 195 -4.60 -5.88 13.02
N PHE A 196 -3.44 -5.24 13.18
CA PHE A 196 -2.60 -5.41 14.38
C PHE A 196 -3.22 -4.80 15.64
N VAL A 197 -4.05 -3.76 15.48
CA VAL A 197 -4.83 -3.15 16.57
C VAL A 197 -6.15 -3.89 16.67
N ALA A 198 -6.41 -4.46 17.85
CA ALA A 198 -7.69 -5.06 18.13
C ALA A 198 -8.78 -3.98 18.09
N ALA A 199 -9.95 -4.28 17.52
CA ALA A 199 -11.07 -3.33 17.47
C ALA A 199 -11.41 -2.77 18.87
N SER A 200 -11.22 -3.57 19.92
CA SER A 200 -11.39 -3.15 21.31
C SER A 200 -10.43 -2.05 21.76
N GLU A 201 -9.18 -2.06 21.31
CA GLU A 201 -8.22 -0.98 21.62
C GLU A 201 -8.59 0.30 20.87
N ARG A 202 -9.10 0.19 19.64
CA ARG A 202 -9.64 1.34 18.90
C ARG A 202 -10.83 1.96 19.62
N ASP A 203 -11.77 1.13 20.06
CA ASP A 203 -12.92 1.60 20.82
C ASP A 203 -12.50 2.22 22.17
N ALA A 204 -11.46 1.69 22.81
CA ALA A 204 -10.90 2.25 24.04
C ALA A 204 -10.19 3.60 23.79
N GLN A 205 -9.44 3.74 22.69
CA GLN A 205 -8.82 5.01 22.30
C GLN A 205 -9.85 6.05 21.86
N ALA A 206 -10.89 5.65 21.12
CA ALA A 206 -11.99 6.53 20.76
C ALA A 206 -12.81 6.97 22.00
N ARG A 207 -12.84 6.14 23.05
CA ARG A 207 -13.51 6.45 24.33
C ARG A 207 -12.63 7.12 25.36
N ALA A 208 -11.31 7.17 25.17
CA ALA A 208 -10.42 7.88 26.07
C ALA A 208 -10.77 9.37 25.99
N PRO A 209 -11.43 9.94 27.02
CA PRO A 209 -11.84 11.33 26.98
C PRO A 209 -10.57 12.18 26.87
N THR A 210 -10.50 13.03 25.86
CA THR A 210 -9.49 14.09 25.73
C THR A 210 -9.61 15.01 26.95
N GLN A 211 -8.95 14.63 28.04
CA GLN A 211 -9.27 15.15 29.37
C GLN A 211 -8.62 16.49 29.70
N ASP A 212 -7.94 17.15 28.77
CA ASP A 212 -7.19 18.39 29.06
C ASP A 212 -7.23 19.44 27.95
N THR A 213 -8.42 19.69 27.38
CA THR A 213 -8.70 20.97 26.71
C THR A 213 -9.91 21.65 27.33
N ALA A 214 -9.88 21.81 28.65
CA ALA A 214 -10.76 22.73 29.36
C ALA A 214 -10.23 24.16 29.28
N HIS A 215 -10.00 24.73 28.09
CA HIS A 215 -9.87 26.18 27.93
C HIS A 215 -9.83 26.61 26.45
N MET A 216 -10.95 27.09 25.93
CA MET A 216 -11.13 28.41 25.29
C MET A 216 -12.49 28.38 24.59
N ASP A 217 -13.35 29.32 24.96
CA ASP A 217 -14.59 29.64 24.28
C ASP A 217 -14.29 29.98 22.81
N ASP A 218 -14.48 29.02 21.90
CA ASP A 218 -14.31 29.20 20.46
C ASP A 218 -15.67 28.98 19.80
N ALA A 219 -16.41 30.07 19.66
CA ALA A 219 -17.75 30.14 19.08
C ALA A 219 -17.72 30.19 17.54
N ASP A 220 -16.60 29.84 16.91
CA ASP A 220 -16.34 30.01 15.46
C ASP A 220 -15.70 28.77 14.82
N ARG A 221 -16.10 27.55 15.19
CA ARG A 221 -15.58 26.30 14.60
C ARG A 221 -16.67 25.42 14.00
N ASP A 222 -17.40 25.99 13.05
CA ASP A 222 -18.41 25.30 12.22
C ASP A 222 -17.91 25.09 10.75
N GLU A 223 -16.61 25.24 10.44
CA GLU A 223 -16.09 25.19 9.06
C GLU A 223 -15.63 23.78 8.60
N ASP A 224 -15.68 22.76 9.45
CA ASP A 224 -15.06 21.45 9.18
C ASP A 224 -16.04 20.44 8.50
N GLY A 225 -17.31 20.82 8.29
CA GLY A 225 -18.37 19.92 7.80
C GLY A 225 -18.55 19.85 6.28
N GLU A 226 -17.91 20.74 5.51
CA GLU A 226 -18.14 20.83 4.06
C GLU A 226 -17.53 19.65 3.27
N ASP A 227 -16.44 19.05 3.79
CA ASP A 227 -15.74 17.94 3.13
C ASP A 227 -16.56 16.63 3.16
N ASP A 228 -17.42 16.46 4.17
CA ASP A 228 -18.30 15.29 4.30
C ASP A 228 -19.37 15.26 3.22
N ASP A 229 -19.92 16.42 2.89
CA ASP A 229 -20.95 16.59 1.88
C ASP A 229 -20.38 16.36 0.47
N GLU A 230 -19.15 16.81 0.18
CA GLU A 230 -18.52 16.60 -1.13
C GLU A 230 -18.30 15.10 -1.41
N TYR A 231 -17.82 14.33 -0.43
CA TYR A 231 -17.64 12.89 -0.58
C TYR A 231 -18.95 12.15 -0.80
N ASN A 232 -19.96 12.45 0.02
CA ASN A 232 -21.28 11.83 -0.12
C ASN A 232 -21.87 12.13 -1.50
N GLN A 233 -21.73 13.36 -1.97
CA GLN A 233 -22.17 13.78 -3.29
C GLN A 233 -21.39 13.08 -4.42
N ALA A 234 -20.07 12.94 -4.28
CA ALA A 234 -19.23 12.21 -5.24
C ALA A 234 -19.61 10.72 -5.31
N MET A 235 -19.85 10.09 -4.17
CA MET A 235 -20.30 8.70 -4.08
C MET A 235 -21.67 8.50 -4.75
N GLU A 236 -22.62 9.40 -4.49
CA GLU A 236 -23.93 9.38 -5.14
C GLU A 236 -23.83 9.53 -6.66
N ARG A 237 -22.96 10.42 -7.16
CA ARG A 237 -22.70 10.58 -8.60
C ARG A 237 -22.16 9.30 -9.25
N ILE A 238 -21.22 8.62 -8.60
CA ILE A 238 -20.67 7.34 -9.09
C ILE A 238 -21.77 6.26 -9.13
N ILE A 239 -22.56 6.13 -8.06
CA ILE A 239 -23.64 5.14 -7.97
C ILE A 239 -24.70 5.42 -9.03
N ALA A 240 -25.07 6.69 -9.24
CA ALA A 240 -26.03 7.10 -10.26
C ALA A 240 -25.52 6.78 -11.68
N ALA A 241 -24.28 7.14 -12.00
CA ALA A 241 -23.65 6.84 -13.28
C ALA A 241 -23.59 5.33 -13.56
N TYR A 242 -23.24 4.53 -12.54
CA TYR A 242 -23.22 3.07 -12.68
C TYR A 242 -24.63 2.48 -12.92
N ARG A 243 -25.65 2.99 -12.23
CA ARG A 243 -27.05 2.58 -12.42
C ARG A 243 -27.56 2.94 -13.81
N GLU A 244 -27.21 4.12 -14.32
CA GLU A 244 -27.56 4.56 -15.66
C GLU A 244 -26.90 3.67 -16.72
N GLU A 245 -25.59 3.43 -16.62
CA GLU A 245 -24.87 2.57 -17.58
C GLU A 245 -25.39 1.13 -17.56
N ARG A 246 -25.69 0.58 -16.38
CA ARG A 246 -26.30 -0.75 -16.26
C ARG A 246 -27.71 -0.79 -16.86
N SER A 247 -28.48 0.28 -16.74
CA SER A 247 -29.80 0.41 -17.37
C SER A 247 -29.67 0.52 -18.89
N ARG A 248 -28.67 1.25 -19.39
CA ARG A 248 -28.35 1.37 -20.81
C ARG A 248 -27.97 0.02 -21.41
N LEU A 249 -27.07 -0.72 -20.74
CA LEU A 249 -26.69 -2.08 -21.15
C LEU A 249 -27.89 -3.03 -21.18
N ARG A 250 -28.81 -2.92 -20.22
CA ARG A 250 -30.05 -3.72 -20.18
C ARG A 250 -31.03 -3.34 -21.30
N ALA A 251 -31.13 -2.06 -21.65
CA ALA A 251 -31.97 -1.58 -22.73
C ALA A 251 -31.40 -1.92 -24.12
N SER A 252 -30.06 -1.94 -24.25
CA SER A 252 -29.38 -2.34 -25.49
C SER A 252 -29.25 -3.85 -25.66
N ALA A 253 -29.40 -4.63 -24.58
CA ALA A 253 -29.54 -6.08 -24.62
C ALA A 253 -30.90 -6.42 -25.25
N SER A 254 -30.93 -6.35 -26.58
CA SER A 254 -32.08 -6.75 -27.38
C SER A 254 -32.48 -8.18 -27.01
N PRO A 255 -33.76 -8.47 -26.76
CA PRO A 255 -34.22 -9.80 -26.34
C PRO A 255 -33.89 -10.92 -27.34
N ASP A 256 -33.56 -10.60 -28.60
CA ASP A 256 -33.16 -11.56 -29.64
C ASP A 256 -31.64 -11.68 -29.86
N GLY A 257 -30.83 -10.84 -29.20
CA GLY A 257 -29.37 -10.83 -29.34
C GLY A 257 -28.72 -11.55 -28.17
N GLY A 258 -28.66 -12.87 -28.21
CA GLY A 258 -28.05 -13.73 -27.19
C GLY A 258 -26.58 -13.41 -26.91
N VAL A 259 -26.33 -12.40 -26.08
CA VAL A 259 -25.01 -12.15 -25.50
C VAL A 259 -24.75 -13.24 -24.47
N PHE A 260 -24.02 -14.23 -24.97
CA PHE A 260 -23.36 -15.35 -24.30
C PHE A 260 -22.45 -14.83 -23.17
N TRP A 261 -23.03 -14.44 -22.04
CA TRP A 261 -22.32 -14.55 -20.78
C TRP A 261 -22.42 -16.03 -20.39
N PRO A 262 -21.33 -16.81 -20.49
CA PRO A 262 -21.38 -18.21 -20.13
C PRO A 262 -21.81 -18.29 -18.67
N ASP A 263 -22.94 -18.94 -18.45
CA ASP A 263 -23.41 -19.28 -17.12
C ASP A 263 -22.31 -20.13 -16.46
N PRO A 264 -21.66 -19.68 -15.37
CA PRO A 264 -20.54 -20.41 -14.76
C PRO A 264 -20.96 -21.78 -14.20
N LEU A 265 -22.25 -22.10 -14.25
CA LEU A 265 -22.82 -23.40 -13.88
C LEU A 265 -23.08 -24.33 -15.07
N SER A 266 -22.83 -23.89 -16.31
CA SER A 266 -22.95 -24.74 -17.50
C SER A 266 -21.64 -25.50 -17.81
N THR A 267 -21.05 -26.12 -16.77
CA THR A 267 -19.95 -27.07 -16.91
C THR A 267 -20.50 -28.45 -17.26
N GLY A 268 -20.65 -28.73 -18.54
CA GLY A 268 -21.00 -30.07 -19.05
C GLY A 268 -20.40 -30.41 -20.41
N GLY A 269 -19.47 -29.57 -20.92
CA GLY A 269 -18.77 -29.83 -22.16
C GLY A 269 -17.41 -30.43 -21.88
N GLU A 270 -17.31 -31.76 -21.98
CA GLU A 270 -16.05 -32.50 -21.97
C GLU A 270 -15.18 -32.04 -23.15
N HIS A 271 -14.28 -31.09 -22.91
CA HIS A 271 -13.25 -30.72 -23.86
C HIS A 271 -12.10 -31.73 -23.70
N PRO A 272 -11.80 -32.58 -24.71
CA PRO A 272 -10.67 -33.51 -24.62
C PRO A 272 -9.38 -32.68 -24.56
N GLY A 273 -8.73 -32.71 -23.39
CA GLY A 273 -7.49 -31.99 -23.12
C GLY A 273 -6.37 -32.52 -24.01
N ALA A 274 -5.91 -31.69 -24.95
CA ALA A 274 -4.61 -31.84 -25.55
C ALA A 274 -3.57 -31.47 -24.49
N ASP A 275 -2.71 -32.43 -24.20
CA ASP A 275 -1.70 -32.42 -23.16
C ASP A 275 -0.47 -31.63 -23.66
N ASP A 276 -0.56 -30.29 -23.69
CA ASP A 276 0.52 -29.40 -24.15
C ASP A 276 1.74 -29.34 -23.19
N ARG A 277 1.82 -30.28 -22.24
CA ARG A 277 2.84 -30.28 -21.17
C ARG A 277 4.18 -30.90 -21.58
N ASN A 278 4.31 -31.42 -22.81
CA ASN A 278 5.49 -32.17 -23.25
C ASN A 278 6.53 -31.38 -24.07
N GLU A 279 6.30 -30.11 -24.43
CA GLU A 279 7.23 -29.38 -25.32
C GLU A 279 8.57 -28.99 -24.64
N TYR A 280 8.64 -28.91 -23.31
CA TYR A 280 9.84 -28.40 -22.61
C TYR A 280 10.87 -29.45 -22.15
N ALA A 281 10.66 -30.74 -22.43
CA ALA A 281 11.53 -31.80 -21.91
C ALA A 281 12.89 -31.94 -22.64
N GLY A 282 13.12 -31.23 -23.76
CA GLY A 282 14.29 -31.47 -24.64
C GLY A 282 15.48 -30.52 -24.50
N MET A 283 15.42 -29.45 -23.69
CA MET A 283 16.42 -28.36 -23.74
C MET A 283 17.60 -28.46 -22.75
N TYR A 284 17.67 -29.50 -21.92
CA TYR A 284 18.75 -29.69 -20.94
C TYR A 284 19.41 -31.06 -21.06
N SER A 285 19.82 -31.46 -22.28
CA SER A 285 20.73 -32.59 -22.50
C SER A 285 22.09 -32.12 -22.99
#